data_AF-A0A7W0XAS4-F1
#
_entry.id   AF-A0A7W0XAS4-F1
#
_cell.length_a   1.000
_cell.length_b   1.000
_cell.length_c   1.000
_cell.angle_alpha   90.00
_cell.angle_beta   90.00
_cell.angle_gamma   90.00
#
_symmetry.space_group_name_H-M   'P 1'
#
loop_
_entity.id
_entity.type
_entity.pdbx_description
1 polymer ?
#
loop_
_entity_poly.entity_id
_entity_poly.type
_entity_poly.pdbx_seq_one_letter_code
_entity_poly.pdbx_strand_id
1 'polypeptide(L)'
;MDTARAPLRAALIAAFTVGTILFLIDPPSLSGATGLLTFVVGGIVLALAAAWGAVALMGEGPTEAEFDRVVKRSEALARLPAPEAPPDEFDELVTQAIDDLPVQFRGLLEATPVVVSGHGREYRAYGHYIGDTVARDDHPDRIVIYRDTLERDFGHDPAALRAQVERTLRHELAHHLGWNEEGVRNLGL
;
A
#
# COMPACT_ATOMS: atom_id res chain seq x y z
N MET A 1 13.14 -11.71 3.27
CA MET A 1 13.03 -13.03 3.94
C MET A 1 11.93 -13.06 5.00
N ASP A 2 11.00 -12.11 5.02
CA ASP A 2 9.99 -11.99 6.08
C ASP A 2 8.62 -12.59 5.75
N THR A 3 8.31 -12.76 4.46
CA THR A 3 7.02 -13.33 3.99
C THR A 3 6.81 -14.79 4.40
N ALA A 4 7.87 -15.58 4.53
CA ALA A 4 7.78 -16.99 4.97
C ALA A 4 7.43 -17.14 6.47
N ARG A 5 7.58 -16.08 7.29
CA ARG A 5 7.33 -16.16 8.74
C ARG A 5 5.83 -16.15 9.08
N ALA A 6 5.01 -15.46 8.29
CA ALA A 6 3.57 -15.38 8.50
C ALA A 6 2.84 -16.73 8.33
N PRO A 7 3.03 -17.49 7.23
CA PRO A 7 2.35 -18.78 7.06
C PRO A 7 2.84 -19.83 8.06
N LEU A 8 4.12 -19.80 8.42
CA LEU A 8 4.68 -20.69 9.44
C LEU A 8 4.03 -20.46 10.81
N ARG A 9 3.81 -19.20 11.21
CA ARG A 9 3.13 -18.85 12.47
C ARG A 9 1.67 -19.29 12.46
N ALA A 10 0.95 -19.05 11.36
CA ALA A 10 -0.45 -19.48 11.23
C ALA A 10 -0.58 -21.01 11.31
N ALA A 11 0.29 -21.75 10.63
CA ALA A 11 0.34 -23.21 10.69
C ALA A 11 0.65 -23.73 12.11
N LEU A 12 1.60 -23.10 12.81
CA LEU A 12 1.94 -23.45 14.20
C LEU A 12 0.77 -23.22 15.16
N ILE A 13 0.05 -22.11 15.02
CA ILE A 13 -1.13 -21.81 15.86
C ILE A 13 -2.26 -22.81 15.58
N ALA A 14 -2.52 -23.14 14.31
CA ALA A 14 -3.54 -24.12 13.93
C ALA A 14 -3.18 -25.52 14.48
N ALA A 15 -1.93 -25.96 14.31
CA ALA A 15 -1.45 -27.24 14.84
C ALA A 15 -1.51 -27.29 16.37
N PHE A 16 -1.13 -26.21 17.06
CA PHE A 16 -1.22 -26.11 18.52
C PHE A 16 -2.67 -26.18 19.01
N THR A 17 -3.58 -25.49 18.33
CA THR A 17 -5.01 -25.46 18.68
C THR A 17 -5.64 -26.83 18.49
N VAL A 18 -5.43 -27.47 17.33
CA VAL A 18 -5.97 -28.81 17.04
C VAL A 18 -5.33 -29.86 17.97
N GLY A 19 -4.03 -29.76 18.23
CA GLY A 19 -3.33 -30.65 19.16
C GLY A 19 -3.86 -30.55 20.60
N THR A 20 -4.16 -29.33 21.05
CA THR A 20 -4.76 -29.07 22.37
C THR A 20 -6.18 -29.63 22.47
N ILE A 21 -6.99 -29.48 21.43
CA ILE A 21 -8.35 -30.05 21.38
C ILE A 21 -8.32 -31.58 21.42
N LEU A 22 -7.44 -32.21 20.65
CA LEU A 22 -7.27 -33.66 20.65
C LEU A 22 -6.81 -34.19 22.02
N PHE A 23 -5.89 -33.49 22.67
CA PHE A 23 -5.43 -33.81 24.03
C PHE A 23 -6.55 -33.73 25.07
N LEU A 24 -7.48 -32.79 24.94
CA LEU A 24 -8.62 -32.64 25.85
C LEU A 24 -9.71 -33.71 25.62
N ILE A 25 -9.89 -34.17 24.38
CA ILE A 25 -10.91 -35.17 24.02
C ILE A 25 -10.43 -36.59 24.37
N ASP A 26 -9.15 -36.91 24.15
CA ASP A 26 -8.58 -38.22 24.42
C ASP A 26 -7.17 -38.09 25.04
N PRO A 27 -7.07 -37.91 26.38
CA PRO A 27 -5.80 -37.68 27.03
C PRO A 27 -4.95 -38.96 27.00
N PRO A 28 -3.70 -38.90 26.49
CA PRO A 28 -2.85 -40.07 26.43
C PRO A 28 -2.46 -40.60 27.79
N SER A 29 -2.31 -41.91 27.85
CA SER A 29 -1.51 -42.53 28.91
C SER A 29 -0.02 -42.26 28.65
N LEU A 30 0.59 -41.40 29.46
CA LEU A 30 2.03 -41.10 29.43
C LEU A 30 2.88 -42.20 30.12
N SER A 31 2.29 -43.36 30.39
CA SER A 31 2.87 -44.42 31.23
C SER A 31 3.89 -45.31 30.51
N GLY A 32 4.25 -45.03 29.25
CA GLY A 32 5.22 -45.83 28.49
C GLY A 32 5.81 -45.14 27.26
N ALA A 33 6.97 -45.63 26.81
CA ALA A 33 7.70 -45.08 25.66
C ALA A 33 6.87 -45.08 24.36
N THR A 34 5.98 -46.06 24.19
CA THR A 34 5.08 -46.16 23.03
C THR A 34 4.05 -45.03 23.02
N GLY A 35 3.48 -44.65 24.18
CA GLY A 35 2.51 -43.55 24.26
C GLY A 35 3.14 -42.19 23.95
N LEU A 36 4.37 -41.96 24.42
CA LEU A 36 5.15 -40.77 24.09
C LEU A 36 5.47 -40.70 22.59
N LEU A 37 5.88 -41.81 21.99
CA LEU A 37 6.19 -41.90 20.56
C LEU A 37 4.96 -41.57 19.69
N THR A 38 3.80 -42.13 20.01
CA THR A 38 2.54 -41.85 19.30
C THR A 38 2.19 -40.37 19.35
N PHE A 39 2.42 -39.69 20.48
CA PHE A 39 2.19 -38.25 20.62
C PHE A 39 3.11 -37.40 19.77
N VAL A 40 4.40 -37.71 19.77
CA VAL A 40 5.40 -36.99 18.96
C VAL A 40 5.09 -37.16 17.48
N VAL A 41 4.81 -38.38 17.03
CA VAL A 41 4.50 -38.66 15.62
C VAL A 41 3.17 -38.00 15.22
N GLY A 42 2.13 -38.09 16.04
CA GLY A 42 0.84 -37.44 15.79
C GLY A 42 0.95 -35.92 15.69
N GLY A 43 1.73 -35.30 16.59
CA GLY A 43 2.00 -33.86 16.57
C GLY A 43 2.74 -33.42 15.32
N ILE A 44 3.74 -34.19 14.87
CA ILE A 44 4.47 -33.92 13.61
C ILE A 44 3.53 -34.02 12.41
N VAL A 45 2.72 -35.08 12.33
CA VAL A 45 1.76 -35.27 11.22
C VAL A 45 0.75 -34.13 11.17
N LEU A 46 0.21 -33.73 12.33
CA LEU A 46 -0.72 -32.63 12.42
C LEU A 46 -0.09 -31.30 12.01
N ALA A 47 1.14 -31.02 12.45
CA ALA A 47 1.87 -29.82 12.07
C ALA A 47 2.14 -29.77 10.56
N LEU A 48 2.53 -30.89 9.95
CA LEU A 48 2.74 -30.99 8.50
C LEU A 48 1.43 -30.82 7.73
N ALA A 49 0.32 -31.40 8.19
CA ALA A 49 -0.99 -31.24 7.57
C ALA A 49 -1.49 -29.80 7.65
N ALA A 50 -1.31 -29.13 8.80
CA ALA A 50 -1.65 -27.72 8.98
C ALA A 50 -0.79 -26.81 8.09
N ALA A 51 0.51 -27.08 7.99
CA ALA A 51 1.41 -26.35 7.10
C ALA A 51 1.01 -26.52 5.63
N TRP A 52 0.72 -27.75 5.19
CA TRP A 52 0.23 -28.02 3.83
C TRP A 52 -1.10 -27.31 3.55
N GLY A 53 -2.05 -27.36 4.49
CA GLY A 53 -3.33 -26.66 4.38
C GLY A 53 -3.18 -25.14 4.31
N ALA A 54 -2.29 -24.56 5.12
CA ALA A 54 -1.98 -23.13 5.07
C ALA A 54 -1.39 -22.71 3.73
N VAL A 55 -0.46 -23.51 3.17
CA VAL A 55 0.11 -23.27 1.84
C VAL A 55 -0.96 -23.39 0.75
N ALA A 56 -1.81 -24.41 0.82
CA ALA A 56 -2.89 -24.61 -0.16
C ALA A 56 -3.91 -23.46 -0.16
N LEU A 57 -4.16 -22.84 0.99
CA LEU A 57 -5.08 -21.70 1.11
C LEU A 57 -4.46 -20.36 0.67
N MET A 58 -3.13 -20.25 0.60
CA MET A 58 -2.44 -18.99 0.30
C MET A 58 -2.49 -18.60 -1.20
N GLY A 59 -3.03 -19.45 -2.06
CA GLY A 59 -3.07 -19.23 -3.51
C GLY A 59 -1.71 -19.42 -4.18
N GLU A 60 -1.70 -19.49 -5.51
CA GLU A 60 -0.44 -19.49 -6.28
C GLU A 60 0.17 -18.08 -6.25
N GLY A 61 1.46 -18.01 -5.93
CA GLY A 61 2.22 -16.77 -6.08
C GLY A 61 2.37 -16.37 -7.55
N PRO A 62 2.87 -15.15 -7.82
CA PRO A 62 3.08 -14.69 -9.19
C PRO A 62 4.00 -15.66 -9.95
N THR A 63 3.66 -15.90 -11.20
CA THR A 63 4.47 -16.77 -12.08
C THR A 63 5.82 -16.13 -12.38
N GLU A 64 6.83 -16.95 -12.73
CA GLU A 64 8.16 -16.44 -13.13
C GLU A 64 8.05 -15.40 -14.26
N ALA A 65 7.14 -15.61 -15.21
CA ALA A 65 6.89 -14.69 -16.32
C ALA A 65 6.25 -13.36 -15.90
N GLU A 66 5.50 -13.32 -14.81
CA GLU A 66 4.98 -12.08 -14.21
C GLU A 66 6.07 -11.34 -13.46
N PHE A 67 6.87 -12.06 -12.66
CA PHE A 67 8.02 -11.49 -11.96
C PHE A 67 9.01 -10.85 -12.93
N ASP A 68 9.37 -11.57 -14.00
CA ASP A 68 10.24 -11.09 -15.06
C ASP A 68 9.72 -9.81 -15.73
N ARG A 69 8.40 -9.71 -15.93
CA ARG A 69 7.79 -8.49 -16.50
C ARG A 69 7.95 -7.29 -15.59
N VAL A 70 7.75 -7.47 -14.27
CA VAL A 70 7.91 -6.39 -13.28
C VAL A 70 9.37 -5.94 -13.20
N VAL A 71 10.31 -6.89 -13.17
CA VAL A 71 11.76 -6.60 -13.14
C VAL A 71 12.18 -5.85 -14.40
N LYS A 72 11.83 -6.36 -15.59
CA LYS A 72 12.18 -5.70 -16.87
C LYS A 72 11.59 -4.30 -16.99
N ARG A 73 10.34 -4.10 -16.52
CA ARG A 73 9.72 -2.76 -16.49
C ARG A 73 10.49 -1.83 -15.55
N SER A 74 10.84 -2.30 -14.36
CA SER A 74 11.58 -1.49 -13.38
C SER A 74 12.97 -1.11 -13.89
N GLU A 75 13.71 -2.06 -14.49
CA GLU A 75 14.99 -1.76 -15.13
C GLU A 75 14.86 -0.79 -16.30
N ALA A 76 13.80 -0.91 -17.11
CA ALA A 76 13.55 0.01 -18.21
C ALA A 76 13.27 1.43 -17.69
N LEU A 77 12.46 1.58 -16.63
CA LEU A 77 12.18 2.86 -15.99
C LEU A 77 13.44 3.47 -15.35
N ALA A 78 14.27 2.67 -14.69
CA ALA A 78 15.52 3.13 -14.08
C ALA A 78 16.57 3.58 -15.10
N ARG A 79 16.47 3.11 -16.35
CA ARG A 79 17.33 3.54 -17.47
C ARG A 79 16.79 4.77 -18.19
N LEU A 80 15.58 5.22 -17.89
CA LEU A 80 15.09 6.47 -18.46
C LEU A 80 15.97 7.61 -17.96
N PRO A 81 16.44 8.50 -18.85
CA PRO A 81 17.12 9.71 -18.41
C PRO A 81 16.16 10.51 -17.53
N ALA A 82 16.71 11.22 -16.55
CA ALA A 82 15.94 12.25 -15.85
C ALA A 82 15.32 13.19 -16.90
N PRO A 83 14.11 13.73 -16.67
CA PRO A 83 13.47 14.63 -17.63
C PRO A 83 14.45 15.72 -18.06
N GLU A 84 14.78 15.76 -19.35
CA GLU A 84 15.72 16.74 -19.90
C GLU A 84 15.08 18.14 -19.98
N ALA A 85 13.75 18.20 -20.00
CA ALA A 85 13.01 19.44 -19.99
C ALA A 85 12.96 20.01 -18.56
N PRO A 86 13.26 21.31 -18.38
CA PRO A 86 12.99 21.98 -17.11
C PRO A 86 11.50 21.87 -16.77
N PRO A 87 11.13 21.94 -15.47
CA PRO A 87 9.74 21.99 -15.04
C PRO A 87 9.00 23.03 -15.87
N ASP A 88 7.80 22.69 -16.35
CA ASP A 88 6.97 23.68 -17.01
C ASP A 88 6.26 24.59 -15.99
N GLU A 89 5.56 25.61 -16.48
CA GLU A 89 4.87 26.58 -15.64
C GLU A 89 3.88 25.93 -14.67
N PHE A 90 3.21 24.84 -15.07
CA PHE A 90 2.30 24.14 -14.19
C PHE A 90 3.04 23.36 -13.10
N ASP A 91 4.17 22.74 -13.43
CA ASP A 91 5.02 22.05 -12.46
C ASP A 91 5.60 23.04 -11.44
N GLU A 92 5.94 24.26 -11.86
CA GLU A 92 6.34 25.34 -10.95
C GLU A 92 5.19 25.75 -10.01
N LEU A 93 3.95 25.83 -10.51
CA LEU A 93 2.77 26.11 -9.67
C LEU A 93 2.55 25.03 -8.60
N VAL A 94 2.70 23.75 -8.96
CA VAL A 94 2.58 22.63 -8.02
C VAL A 94 3.71 22.66 -6.99
N THR A 95 4.94 22.93 -7.44
CA THR A 95 6.11 23.06 -6.56
C THR A 95 5.90 24.19 -5.54
N GLN A 96 5.43 25.35 -6.01
CA GLN A 96 5.17 26.48 -5.13
C GLN A 96 4.03 26.18 -4.14
N ALA A 97 2.99 25.47 -4.58
CA ALA A 97 1.91 25.03 -3.69
C ALA A 97 2.42 24.07 -2.59
N ILE A 98 3.41 23.22 -2.90
CA ILE A 98 4.07 22.36 -1.92
C ILE A 98 4.89 23.19 -0.91
N ASP A 99 5.66 24.18 -1.39
CA ASP A 99 6.48 25.04 -0.55
C ASP A 99 5.66 25.90 0.42
N ASP A 100 4.47 26.33 -0.02
CA ASP A 100 3.53 27.13 0.76
C ASP A 100 2.79 26.31 1.84
N LEU A 101 2.92 24.97 1.84
CA LEU A 101 2.34 24.14 2.88
C LEU A 101 2.96 24.42 4.25
N PRO A 102 2.14 24.41 5.33
CA PRO A 102 2.65 24.45 6.69
C PRO A 102 3.72 23.37 6.93
N VAL A 103 4.79 23.72 7.66
CA VAL A 103 5.98 22.88 7.84
C VAL A 103 5.63 21.46 8.33
N GLN A 104 4.63 21.33 9.20
CA GLN A 104 4.17 20.03 9.71
C GLN A 104 3.66 19.08 8.64
N PHE A 105 3.24 19.58 7.48
CA PHE A 105 2.71 18.80 6.36
C PHE A 105 3.77 18.48 5.31
N ARG A 106 4.82 19.30 5.18
CA ARG A 106 5.91 19.05 4.23
C ARG A 106 6.67 17.75 4.51
N GLY A 107 6.82 17.37 5.79
CA GLY A 107 7.43 16.10 6.16
C GLY A 107 6.64 14.86 5.70
N LEU A 108 5.34 14.98 5.46
CA LEU A 108 4.53 13.87 4.95
C LEU A 108 4.81 13.60 3.46
N LEU A 109 5.15 14.65 2.71
CA LEU A 109 5.46 14.55 1.29
C LEU A 109 6.80 13.87 1.01
N GLU A 110 7.64 13.64 2.04
CA GLU A 110 8.84 12.81 1.90
C GLU A 110 8.49 11.34 1.59
N ALA A 111 7.37 10.86 2.12
CA ALA A 111 6.88 9.49 1.90
C ALA A 111 5.82 9.41 0.78
N THR A 112 5.13 10.52 0.49
CA THR A 112 4.03 10.57 -0.48
C THR A 112 4.39 11.50 -1.65
N PRO A 113 4.89 10.97 -2.78
CA PRO A 113 5.17 11.77 -3.96
C PRO A 113 3.92 12.45 -4.52
N VAL A 114 4.09 13.70 -4.99
CA VAL A 114 3.11 14.44 -5.77
C VAL A 114 3.44 14.27 -7.25
N VAL A 115 2.47 13.83 -8.06
CA VAL A 115 2.63 13.52 -9.48
C VAL A 115 1.64 14.32 -10.30
N VAL A 116 2.13 14.98 -11.36
CA VAL A 116 1.27 15.67 -12.33
C VAL A 116 0.83 14.71 -13.44
N SER A 117 -0.44 14.76 -13.80
CA SER A 117 -1.05 13.88 -14.81
C SER A 117 -2.02 14.65 -15.73
N GLY A 118 -2.19 14.18 -16.96
CA GLY A 118 -3.15 14.73 -17.94
C GLY A 118 -4.46 13.93 -18.06
N HIS A 119 -4.75 13.05 -17.09
CA HIS A 119 -5.89 12.13 -17.16
C HIS A 119 -7.11 12.56 -16.31
N GLY A 120 -7.16 13.81 -15.83
CA GLY A 120 -8.23 14.27 -14.95
C GLY A 120 -9.61 14.19 -15.57
N ARG A 121 -9.73 14.33 -16.90
CA ARG A 121 -11.03 14.19 -17.59
C ARG A 121 -11.61 12.79 -17.48
N GLU A 122 -10.77 11.75 -17.42
CA GLU A 122 -11.18 10.36 -17.24
C GLU A 122 -11.74 10.14 -15.83
N TYR A 123 -11.04 10.68 -14.82
CA TYR A 123 -11.40 10.55 -13.41
C TYR A 123 -12.42 11.60 -12.93
N ARG A 124 -12.70 12.62 -13.75
CA ARG A 124 -13.56 13.77 -13.44
C ARG A 124 -13.16 14.48 -12.14
N ALA A 125 -11.85 14.59 -11.90
CA ALA A 125 -11.28 15.15 -10.68
C ALA A 125 -10.12 16.08 -11.00
N TYR A 126 -9.83 17.01 -10.07
CA TYR A 126 -8.66 17.89 -10.12
C TYR A 126 -7.42 17.26 -9.46
N GLY A 127 -7.63 16.33 -8.53
CA GLY A 127 -6.58 15.55 -7.92
C GLY A 127 -7.13 14.29 -7.27
N HIS A 128 -6.23 13.40 -6.88
CA HIS A 128 -6.52 12.18 -6.13
C HIS A 128 -5.38 11.80 -5.21
N TYR A 129 -5.69 11.51 -3.96
CA TYR A 129 -4.86 10.61 -3.16
C TYR A 129 -5.08 9.15 -3.60
N ILE A 130 -4.01 8.51 -4.06
CA ILE A 130 -3.97 7.08 -4.35
C ILE A 130 -3.09 6.43 -3.29
N GLY A 131 -3.71 5.79 -2.32
CA GLY A 131 -3.01 5.02 -1.30
C GLY A 131 -3.62 3.65 -1.11
N ASP A 132 -2.89 2.80 -0.40
CA ASP A 132 -3.29 1.42 -0.19
C ASP A 132 -4.57 1.32 0.67
N THR A 133 -5.53 0.52 0.20
CA THR A 133 -6.67 0.09 1.00
C THR A 133 -6.39 -1.33 1.43
N VAL A 134 -6.83 -1.73 2.63
CA VAL A 134 -6.55 -2.98 3.39
C VAL A 134 -6.56 -4.33 2.59
N ALA A 135 -6.87 -4.32 1.30
CA ALA A 135 -6.83 -5.43 0.38
C ALA A 135 -5.64 -5.50 -0.62
N ARG A 136 -4.74 -4.50 -0.77
CA ARG A 136 -3.63 -4.55 -1.78
C ARG A 136 -2.31 -3.85 -1.41
N ASP A 137 -1.46 -4.58 -0.69
CA ASP A 137 -0.12 -4.21 -0.20
C ASP A 137 0.97 -3.93 -1.28
N ASP A 138 0.61 -3.45 -2.49
CA ASP A 138 1.50 -3.36 -3.66
C ASP A 138 1.61 -1.97 -4.32
N HIS A 139 0.90 -0.94 -3.85
CA HIS A 139 0.99 0.42 -4.43
C HIS A 139 1.47 1.48 -3.43
N PRO A 140 2.58 2.19 -3.72
CA PRO A 140 3.01 3.30 -2.88
C PRO A 140 2.00 4.44 -2.95
N ASP A 141 1.76 5.05 -1.78
CA ASP A 141 0.93 6.24 -1.63
C ASP A 141 1.44 7.36 -2.54
N ARG A 142 0.54 8.02 -3.26
CA ARG A 142 0.87 9.19 -4.08
C ARG A 142 -0.31 10.14 -4.18
N ILE A 143 -0.01 11.42 -4.31
CA ILE A 143 -0.99 12.44 -4.64
C ILE A 143 -0.86 12.73 -6.13
N VAL A 144 -1.95 12.62 -6.87
CA VAL A 144 -2.00 12.96 -8.30
C VAL A 144 -2.71 14.30 -8.45
N ILE A 145 -2.11 15.22 -9.20
CA ILE A 145 -2.70 16.51 -9.59
C ILE A 145 -2.95 16.48 -11.11
N TYR A 146 -4.17 16.79 -11.52
CA TYR A 146 -4.59 16.68 -12.91
C TYR A 146 -4.55 18.01 -13.65
N ARG A 147 -3.48 18.21 -14.43
CA ARG A 147 -3.24 19.43 -15.21
C ARG A 147 -4.36 19.73 -16.18
N ASP A 148 -4.81 18.73 -16.94
CA ASP A 148 -5.78 18.88 -18.02
C ASP A 148 -7.12 19.47 -17.55
N THR A 149 -7.59 19.08 -16.36
CA THR A 149 -8.85 19.60 -15.81
C THR A 149 -8.67 20.95 -15.12
N LEU A 150 -7.56 21.15 -14.42
CA LEU A 150 -7.23 22.41 -13.75
C LEU A 150 -7.00 23.53 -14.76
N GLU A 151 -6.22 23.31 -15.81
CA GLU A 151 -6.00 24.30 -16.87
C GLU A 151 -7.27 24.55 -17.67
N ARG A 152 -8.08 23.51 -17.96
CA ARG A 152 -9.36 23.69 -18.66
C ARG A 152 -10.29 24.62 -17.90
N ASP A 153 -10.42 24.44 -16.60
CA ASP A 153 -11.44 25.13 -15.80
C ASP A 153 -10.94 26.45 -15.22
N PHE A 154 -9.63 26.59 -14.95
CA PHE A 154 -9.03 27.75 -14.27
C PHE A 154 -7.89 28.41 -15.03
N GLY A 155 -7.39 27.82 -16.13
CA GLY A 155 -6.25 28.35 -16.89
C GLY A 155 -6.50 29.68 -17.62
N HIS A 156 -7.72 30.22 -17.53
CA HIS A 156 -8.05 31.55 -18.02
C HIS A 156 -7.61 32.68 -17.06
N ASP A 157 -7.30 32.36 -15.80
CA ASP A 157 -6.79 33.30 -14.80
C ASP A 157 -5.65 32.63 -14.00
N PRO A 158 -4.39 33.07 -14.17
CA PRO A 158 -3.24 32.50 -13.46
C PRO A 158 -3.39 32.51 -11.93
N ALA A 159 -4.03 33.53 -11.35
CA ALA A 159 -4.23 33.61 -9.91
C ALA A 159 -5.27 32.59 -9.44
N ALA A 160 -6.35 32.41 -10.20
CA ALA A 160 -7.36 31.38 -9.92
C ALA A 160 -6.78 29.97 -10.06
N LEU A 161 -5.98 29.71 -11.11
CA LEU A 161 -5.30 28.43 -11.30
C LEU A 161 -4.40 28.11 -10.12
N ARG A 162 -3.54 29.05 -9.71
CA ARG A 162 -2.65 28.89 -8.55
C ARG A 162 -3.42 28.56 -7.27
N ALA A 163 -4.45 29.34 -6.96
CA ALA A 163 -5.27 29.12 -5.77
C ALA A 163 -5.99 27.76 -5.80
N GLN A 164 -6.41 27.31 -6.99
CA GLN A 164 -7.07 26.03 -7.14
C GLN A 164 -6.10 24.85 -7.03
N VAL A 165 -4.87 24.96 -7.56
CA VAL A 165 -3.81 23.95 -7.36
C VAL A 165 -3.53 23.77 -5.86
N GLU A 166 -3.34 24.88 -5.14
CA GLU A 166 -3.11 24.86 -3.69
C GLU A 166 -4.28 24.21 -2.95
N ARG A 167 -5.52 24.62 -3.25
CA ARG A 167 -6.72 24.04 -2.64
C ARG A 167 -6.83 22.53 -2.90
N THR A 168 -6.52 22.09 -4.11
CA THR A 168 -6.59 20.68 -4.51
C THR A 168 -5.54 19.87 -3.76
N LEU A 169 -4.29 20.33 -3.72
CA LEU A 169 -3.22 19.66 -2.97
C LEU A 169 -3.56 19.52 -1.49
N ARG A 170 -4.06 20.60 -0.86
CA ARG A 170 -4.50 20.58 0.53
C ARG A 170 -5.65 19.60 0.78
N HIS A 171 -6.60 19.52 -0.16
CA HIS A 171 -7.73 18.59 -0.09
C HIS A 171 -7.28 17.13 -0.12
N GLU A 172 -6.41 16.77 -1.08
CA GLU A 172 -5.89 15.40 -1.18
C GLU A 172 -5.03 15.02 0.02
N LEU A 173 -4.24 15.96 0.54
CA LEU A 173 -3.43 15.73 1.74
C LEU A 173 -4.29 15.55 3.00
N ALA A 174 -5.40 16.29 3.11
CA ALA A 174 -6.36 16.08 4.20
C ALA A 174 -7.02 14.69 4.12
N HIS A 175 -7.36 14.22 2.92
CA HIS A 175 -7.88 12.86 2.71
C HIS A 175 -6.86 11.79 3.10
N HIS A 176 -5.57 11.97 2.77
CA HIS A 176 -4.50 11.09 3.21
C HIS A 176 -4.45 10.97 4.75
N LEU A 177 -4.65 12.08 5.46
CA LEU A 177 -4.65 12.12 6.92
C LEU A 177 -5.92 11.57 7.57
N GLY A 178 -6.91 11.14 6.77
CA GLY A 178 -8.20 10.65 7.26
C GLY A 178 -9.11 11.76 7.82
N TRP A 179 -8.88 13.02 7.44
CA TRP A 179 -9.70 14.16 7.86
C TRP A 179 -10.81 14.44 6.85
N ASN A 180 -12.03 14.62 7.37
CA ASN A 180 -13.21 15.04 6.60
C ASN A 180 -13.21 16.56 6.33
N GLU A 181 -14.07 17.02 5.41
CA GLU A 181 -14.15 18.42 4.93
C GLU A 181 -14.23 19.49 6.04
N GLU A 182 -14.72 19.12 7.23
CA GLU A 182 -14.81 19.99 8.41
C GLU A 182 -13.48 20.17 9.16
N GLY A 183 -12.57 19.19 9.11
CA GLY A 183 -11.26 19.25 9.74
C GLY A 183 -10.28 20.19 9.02
N VAL A 184 -10.45 20.36 7.70
CA VAL A 184 -9.61 21.20 6.84
C VAL A 184 -9.66 22.68 7.25
N ARG A 185 -10.87 23.22 7.50
CA ARG A 185 -11.06 24.65 7.85
C ARG A 185 -10.47 25.05 9.21
N ASN A 186 -10.35 24.13 10.16
CA ASN A 186 -9.87 24.42 11.51
C ASN A 186 -8.33 24.42 11.63
N LEU A 187 -7.61 24.05 10.57
CA LEU A 187 -6.14 24.02 10.53
C LEU A 187 -5.52 25.15 9.70
N GLY A 188 -6.33 26.10 9.22
CA GLY A 188 -5.87 27.16 8.32
C GLY A 188 -5.62 26.67 6.89
N LEU A 189 -6.26 25.56 6.50
CA LEU A 189 -6.23 25.04 5.14
C LEU A 189 -7.38 25.60 4.29
#